data_AF-A0A838JA32-F1
#
_entry.id   AF-A0A838JA32-F1
#
_cell.length_a   1.000
_cell.length_b   1.000
_cell.length_c   1.000
_cell.angle_alpha   90.00
_cell.angle_beta   90.00
_cell.angle_gamma   90.00
#
_symmetry.space_group_name_H-M   'P 1'
#
loop_
_entity.id
_entity.type
_entity.pdbx_description
1 polymer ?
#
loop_
_entity_poly.entity_id
_entity_poly.type
_entity_poly.pdbx_seq_one_letter_code
_entity_poly.pdbx_strand_id
1 'polypeptide(L)'
;MTNTQSELGPLLAEGKTKRIYAHPEDTTLVYILSKDQITAGDGARRNEIAGKSRWSTLTTANVFRLLNEAHIATHFVELVNDTTMLVKRCTMLPIEQVQRRIATGSYLKRHSEVSEGTHFDPVLVETFL
;
A
#
# COMPACT_ATOMS: atom_id res chain seq x y z
N MET A 1 -10.33 4.86 -31.27
CA MET A 1 -11.04 4.89 -29.98
C MET A 1 -11.37 3.45 -29.61
N THR A 2 -10.45 2.75 -28.94
CA THR A 2 -10.68 1.38 -28.50
C THR A 2 -11.04 1.41 -27.01
N ASN A 3 -12.29 1.06 -26.76
CA ASN A 3 -12.95 0.98 -25.47
C ASN A 3 -12.24 -0.07 -24.59
N THR A 4 -11.34 0.33 -23.68
CA THR A 4 -10.61 -0.55 -22.75
C THR A 4 -11.33 -0.64 -21.40
N GLN A 5 -12.64 -0.88 -21.42
CA GLN A 5 -13.48 -0.81 -20.21
C GLN A 5 -14.07 -2.15 -19.74
N SER A 6 -13.52 -3.31 -20.15
CA SER A 6 -13.98 -4.60 -19.62
C SER A 6 -12.88 -5.69 -19.55
N GLU A 7 -11.95 -5.60 -18.59
CA GLU A 7 -11.03 -6.72 -18.30
C GLU A 7 -10.79 -6.97 -16.79
N LEU A 8 -11.52 -6.30 -15.89
CA LEU A 8 -11.47 -6.67 -14.47
C LEU A 8 -12.38 -7.87 -14.22
N GLY A 9 -11.87 -8.88 -13.52
CA GLY A 9 -12.69 -9.95 -12.95
C GLY A 9 -13.53 -9.48 -11.76
N PRO A 10 -14.20 -10.40 -11.03
CA PRO A 10 -15.02 -10.04 -9.88
C PRO A 10 -14.24 -9.28 -8.79
N LEU A 11 -14.94 -8.40 -8.06
CA LEU A 11 -14.41 -7.75 -6.87
C LEU A 11 -14.16 -8.79 -5.77
N LEU A 12 -12.92 -8.91 -5.32
CA LEU A 12 -12.50 -9.86 -4.29
C LEU A 12 -12.53 -9.24 -2.89
N ALA A 13 -12.13 -7.97 -2.78
CA ALA A 13 -12.10 -7.26 -1.51
C ALA A 13 -12.15 -5.74 -1.72
N GLU A 14 -12.75 -5.03 -0.77
CA GLU A 14 -12.71 -3.56 -0.71
C GLU A 14 -12.25 -3.10 0.68
N GLY A 15 -11.14 -2.36 0.69
CA GLY A 15 -10.65 -1.68 1.88
C GLY A 15 -11.00 -0.18 1.87
N LYS A 16 -10.49 0.55 2.88
CA LYS A 16 -10.69 2.00 3.01
C LYS A 16 -10.18 2.78 1.79
N THR A 17 -9.04 2.38 1.22
CA THR A 17 -8.34 3.17 0.19
C THR A 17 -8.13 2.43 -1.12
N LYS A 18 -8.47 1.13 -1.21
CA LYS A 18 -8.21 0.29 -2.38
C LYS A 18 -9.34 -0.73 -2.61
N ARG A 19 -9.52 -1.13 -3.86
CA ARG A 19 -10.33 -2.28 -4.28
C ARG A 19 -9.44 -3.30 -4.95
N ILE A 20 -9.71 -4.58 -4.72
CA ILE A 20 -8.98 -5.70 -5.30
C ILE A 20 -9.93 -6.45 -6.21
N TYR A 21 -9.60 -6.54 -7.49
CA TYR A 21 -10.36 -7.30 -8.49
C TYR A 21 -9.55 -8.52 -8.93
N ALA A 22 -10.23 -9.62 -9.22
CA ALA A 22 -9.57 -10.79 -9.79
C ALA A 22 -9.02 -10.48 -11.19
N HIS A 23 -7.92 -11.11 -11.56
CA HIS A 23 -7.58 -11.22 -12.98
C HIS A 23 -8.58 -12.19 -13.66
N PRO A 24 -9.08 -11.89 -14.86
CA PRO A 24 -10.13 -12.68 -15.50
C PRO A 24 -9.70 -14.10 -15.84
N GLU A 25 -8.40 -14.30 -16.12
CA GLU A 25 -7.87 -15.58 -16.62
C GLU A 25 -6.79 -16.22 -15.74
N ASP A 26 -6.20 -15.47 -14.80
CA ASP A 26 -5.05 -15.92 -14.02
C ASP A 26 -5.30 -15.77 -12.52
N THR A 27 -5.61 -16.87 -11.86
CA THR A 27 -5.95 -16.87 -10.43
C THR A 27 -4.78 -16.48 -9.51
N THR A 28 -3.55 -16.45 -10.03
CA THR A 28 -2.33 -16.03 -9.32
C THR A 28 -2.13 -14.52 -9.36
N LEU A 29 -2.94 -13.78 -10.13
CA LEU A 29 -2.85 -12.34 -10.30
C LEU A 29 -4.14 -11.63 -9.84
N VAL A 30 -4.00 -10.39 -9.40
CA VAL A 30 -5.11 -9.49 -9.07
C VAL A 30 -4.79 -8.06 -9.48
N TYR A 31 -5.84 -7.28 -9.73
CA TYR A 31 -5.74 -5.84 -9.94
C TYR A 31 -6.01 -5.10 -8.64
N ILE A 32 -5.13 -4.16 -8.30
CA ILE A 32 -5.32 -3.23 -7.18
C ILE A 32 -5.66 -1.85 -7.74
N LEU A 33 -6.88 -1.39 -7.47
CA LEU A 33 -7.37 -0.05 -7.80
C LEU A 33 -7.32 0.85 -6.57
N SER A 34 -6.62 1.98 -6.65
CA SER A 34 -6.62 2.98 -5.57
C SER A 34 -7.83 3.90 -5.64
N LYS A 35 -8.32 4.33 -4.46
CA LYS A 35 -9.40 5.33 -4.31
C LYS A 35 -8.85 6.69 -3.87
N ASP A 36 -9.55 7.76 -4.25
CA ASP A 36 -9.29 9.14 -3.80
C ASP A 36 -9.62 9.38 -2.32
N GLN A 37 -10.18 8.37 -1.65
CA GLN A 37 -10.47 8.37 -0.22
C GLN A 37 -9.19 8.37 0.63
N ILE A 38 -9.10 9.30 1.59
CA ILE A 38 -8.08 9.33 2.64
C ILE A 38 -8.72 9.11 4.00
N THR A 39 -8.02 8.42 4.91
CA THR A 39 -8.53 8.11 6.24
C THR A 39 -7.48 8.34 7.33
N ALA A 40 -7.90 8.81 8.50
CA ALA A 40 -7.05 8.93 9.68
C ALA A 40 -7.76 8.44 10.94
N GLY A 41 -6.98 8.03 11.95
CA GLY A 41 -7.48 7.53 13.24
C GLY A 41 -8.40 6.32 13.07
N ASP A 42 -7.89 5.24 12.49
CA ASP A 42 -8.64 4.00 12.20
C ASP A 42 -9.92 4.18 11.38
N GLY A 43 -10.00 5.28 10.63
CA GLY A 43 -11.15 5.60 9.77
C GLY A 43 -12.20 6.45 10.44
N ALA A 44 -11.93 7.00 11.64
CA ALA A 44 -12.75 7.99 12.31
C ALA A 44 -12.88 9.29 11.49
N ARG A 45 -11.84 9.62 10.70
CA ARG A 45 -11.88 10.74 9.74
C ARG A 45 -11.77 10.18 8.33
N ARG A 46 -12.68 10.59 7.45
CA ARG A 46 -12.73 10.19 6.03
C ARG A 46 -12.99 11.41 5.17
N ASN A 47 -12.11 11.64 4.20
CA ASN A 47 -12.25 12.69 3.21
C ASN A 47 -11.95 12.12 1.83
N GLU A 48 -12.35 12.85 0.80
CA GLU A 48 -11.95 12.59 -0.58
C GLU A 48 -10.96 13.68 -1.02
N ILE A 49 -9.86 13.26 -1.63
CA ILE A 49 -8.85 14.15 -2.19
C ILE A 49 -8.69 13.77 -3.65
N ALA A 50 -9.17 14.64 -4.54
CA ALA A 50 -9.08 14.42 -5.98
C ALA A 50 -7.62 14.14 -6.41
N GLY A 51 -7.42 13.05 -7.16
CA GLY A 51 -6.09 12.65 -7.66
C GLY A 51 -5.20 11.95 -6.64
N LYS A 52 -5.65 11.73 -5.40
CA LYS A 52 -4.89 10.97 -4.39
C LYS A 52 -4.66 9.52 -4.82
N SER A 53 -5.62 8.90 -5.51
CA SER A 53 -5.50 7.56 -6.08
C SER A 53 -4.33 7.47 -7.05
N ARG A 54 -4.19 8.46 -7.94
CA ARG A 54 -3.11 8.56 -8.92
C ARG A 54 -1.75 8.61 -8.23
N TRP A 55 -1.56 9.58 -7.36
CA TRP A 55 -0.27 9.76 -6.68
C TRP A 55 0.09 8.59 -5.78
N SER A 56 -0.88 7.99 -5.09
CA SER A 56 -0.64 6.79 -4.27
C SER A 56 -0.19 5.61 -5.13
N THR A 57 -0.81 5.42 -6.30
CA THR A 57 -0.50 4.29 -7.20
C THR A 57 0.86 4.47 -7.85
N LEU A 58 1.13 5.63 -8.43
CA LEU A 58 2.42 5.93 -9.06
C LEU A 58 3.58 5.85 -8.07
N THR A 59 3.41 6.40 -6.86
CA THR A 59 4.42 6.30 -5.80
C THR A 59 4.68 4.83 -5.43
N THR A 60 3.63 4.04 -5.23
CA THR A 60 3.75 2.62 -4.87
C THR A 60 4.46 1.83 -5.98
N ALA A 61 4.07 2.03 -7.24
CA ALA A 61 4.69 1.37 -8.38
C ALA A 61 6.18 1.70 -8.50
N ASN A 62 6.56 2.97 -8.31
CA ASN A 62 7.97 3.38 -8.36
C ASN A 62 8.80 2.76 -7.23
N VAL A 63 8.27 2.72 -6.00
CA VAL A 63 8.94 2.06 -4.87
C VAL A 63 9.10 0.56 -5.14
N PHE A 64 8.08 -0.13 -5.64
CA PHE A 64 8.20 -1.55 -5.94
C PHE A 64 9.15 -1.86 -7.09
N ARG A 65 9.22 -1.01 -8.12
CA ARG A 65 10.24 -1.14 -9.17
C ARG A 65 11.65 -1.06 -8.59
N LEU A 66 11.92 -0.03 -7.77
CA LEU A 66 13.20 0.14 -7.09
C LEU A 66 13.56 -1.09 -6.24
N LEU A 67 12.61 -1.63 -5.48
CA LEU A 67 12.83 -2.83 -4.66
C LEU A 67 13.12 -4.07 -5.51
N ASN A 68 12.38 -4.27 -6.61
CA ASN A 68 12.61 -5.38 -7.54
C ASN A 68 13.97 -5.27 -8.25
N GLU A 69 14.38 -4.06 -8.64
CA GLU A 69 15.73 -3.77 -9.19
C GLU A 69 16.84 -4.11 -8.19
N ALA A 70 16.58 -3.92 -6.89
CA ALA A 70 17.45 -4.36 -5.81
C ALA A 70 17.30 -5.85 -5.43
N HIS A 71 16.61 -6.64 -6.25
CA HIS A 71 16.34 -8.08 -6.04
C HIS A 71 15.56 -8.42 -4.76
N ILE A 72 14.80 -7.47 -4.21
CA ILE A 72 13.88 -7.71 -3.11
C ILE A 72 12.56 -8.23 -3.70
N ALA A 73 12.11 -9.39 -3.25
CA ALA A 73 10.86 -9.98 -3.74
C ALA A 73 9.65 -9.13 -3.34
N THR A 74 8.91 -8.63 -4.34
CA THR A 74 7.64 -7.94 -4.15
C THR A 74 6.53 -8.65 -4.90
N HIS A 75 5.27 -8.29 -4.60
CA HIS A 75 4.13 -8.77 -5.38
C HIS A 75 3.90 -7.99 -6.68
N PHE A 76 4.63 -6.90 -6.92
CA PHE A 76 4.36 -6.01 -8.06
C PHE A 76 4.74 -6.68 -9.37
N VAL A 77 3.83 -6.63 -10.34
CA VAL A 77 4.06 -7.10 -11.71
C VAL A 77 4.21 -5.89 -12.64
N GLU A 78 3.18 -5.06 -12.74
CA GLU A 78 3.23 -3.86 -13.58
C GLU A 78 2.21 -2.79 -13.18
N LEU A 79 2.39 -1.59 -13.74
CA LEU A 79 1.43 -0.49 -13.65
C LEU A 79 0.54 -0.51 -14.90
N VAL A 80 -0.76 -0.76 -14.72
CA VAL A 80 -1.73 -0.85 -15.82
C VAL A 80 -2.14 0.54 -16.29
N ASN A 81 -2.38 1.44 -15.35
CA ASN A 81 -2.67 2.85 -15.58
C ASN A 81 -2.39 3.65 -14.30
N ASP A 82 -2.63 4.96 -14.36
CA ASP A 82 -2.35 5.89 -13.27
C ASP A 82 -2.98 5.53 -11.91
N THR A 83 -4.04 4.71 -11.86
CA THR A 83 -4.73 4.35 -10.60
C THR A 83 -4.80 2.84 -10.33
N THR A 84 -4.22 2.02 -11.22
CA THR A 84 -4.34 0.55 -11.19
C THR A 84 -2.99 -0.14 -11.37
N MET A 85 -2.69 -1.10 -10.50
CA MET A 85 -1.54 -2.00 -10.63
C MET A 85 -1.99 -3.45 -10.80
N LEU A 86 -1.26 -4.22 -11.60
CA LEU A 86 -1.33 -5.67 -11.63
C LEU A 86 -0.30 -6.24 -10.64
N VAL A 87 -0.73 -7.13 -9.76
CA VAL A 87 0.12 -7.72 -8.73
C VAL A 87 -0.14 -9.22 -8.58
N LYS A 88 0.84 -9.94 -8.06
CA LYS A 88 0.69 -11.32 -7.59
C LYS A 88 -0.29 -11.35 -6.42
N ARG A 89 -1.23 -12.29 -6.47
CA ARG A 89 -2.18 -12.55 -5.41
C ARG A 89 -1.45 -13.12 -4.19
N CYS A 90 -1.64 -12.50 -3.03
CA CYS A 90 -1.02 -12.93 -1.78
C CYS A 90 -2.08 -13.20 -0.72
N THR A 91 -1.80 -14.17 0.15
CA THR A 91 -2.47 -14.27 1.46
C THR A 91 -1.75 -13.32 2.41
N MET A 92 -2.45 -12.27 2.85
CA MET A 92 -1.86 -11.27 3.74
C MET A 92 -1.63 -11.88 5.13
N LEU A 93 -0.43 -11.70 5.68
CA LEU A 93 -0.19 -11.91 7.10
C LEU A 93 -0.82 -10.73 7.87
N PRO A 94 -1.60 -10.98 8.94
CA PRO A 94 -2.25 -9.92 9.72
C PRO A 94 -1.24 -9.27 10.69
N ILE A 95 -0.14 -8.75 10.15
CA ILE A 95 0.93 -8.09 10.90
C ILE A 95 1.34 -6.85 10.15
N GLU A 96 1.37 -5.71 10.83
CA GLU A 96 2.03 -4.50 10.34
C GLU A 96 3.50 -4.51 10.79
N GLN A 97 4.41 -4.49 9.81
CA GLN A 97 5.86 -4.39 10.04
C GLN A 97 6.27 -2.91 9.95
N VAL A 98 6.74 -2.35 11.06
CA VAL A 98 7.14 -0.93 11.15
C VAL A 98 8.63 -0.83 11.41
N GLN A 99 9.31 0.01 10.64
CA GLN A 99 10.73 0.31 10.79
C GLN A 99 10.92 1.78 11.14
N ARG A 100 11.80 2.08 12.10
CA ARG A 100 12.09 3.46 12.53
C ARG A 100 13.59 3.72 12.58
N ARG A 101 14.01 4.75 11.85
CA ARG A 101 15.33 5.37 12.02
C ARG A 101 15.30 6.50 13.06
N ILE A 102 14.15 7.16 13.21
CA ILE A 102 13.95 8.32 14.10
C ILE A 102 12.69 8.10 14.96
N ALA A 103 12.79 8.42 16.25
CA ALA A 103 11.68 8.37 17.19
C ALA A 103 10.67 9.50 16.92
N THR A 104 9.43 9.11 16.58
CA THR A 104 8.28 10.01 16.38
C THR A 104 6.96 9.23 16.49
N GLY A 105 5.83 9.93 16.44
CA GLY A 105 4.50 9.34 16.30
C GLY A 105 4.11 8.41 17.44
N SER A 106 3.58 7.23 17.11
CA SER A 106 3.06 6.28 18.12
C SER A 106 4.14 5.72 19.05
N TYR A 107 5.41 5.75 18.63
CA TYR A 107 6.53 5.32 19.47
C TYR A 107 6.65 6.20 20.73
N LEU A 108 6.66 7.52 20.58
CA LEU A 108 6.79 8.48 21.70
C LEU A 108 5.61 8.41 22.67
N LYS A 109 4.43 7.99 22.20
CA LYS A 109 3.26 7.76 23.06
C LYS A 109 3.43 6.55 23.98
N ARG A 110 4.19 5.54 23.55
CA ARG A 110 4.50 4.33 24.32
C ARG A 110 5.79 4.46 25.15
N HIS A 111 6.66 5.39 24.75
CA HIS A 111 7.98 5.65 25.32
C HIS A 111 8.13 7.14 25.64
N SER A 112 7.44 7.62 26.68
CA SER A 112 7.41 9.04 27.06
C SER A 112 8.75 9.55 27.59
N GLU A 113 9.66 8.65 27.93
CA GLU A 113 11.04 8.92 28.31
C GLU A 113 11.95 9.28 27.13
N VAL A 114 11.53 8.96 25.90
CA VAL A 114 12.32 9.21 24.69
C VAL A 114 11.94 10.56 24.07
N SER A 115 12.94 11.34 23.68
CA SER A 115 12.71 12.62 22.99
C SER A 115 12.42 12.42 21.50
N GLU A 116 11.55 13.25 20.93
CA GLU A 116 11.34 13.29 19.48
C GLU A 116 12.66 13.59 18.74
N GLY A 117 12.89 12.90 17.62
CA GLY A 117 14.13 13.05 16.86
C GLY A 117 15.25 12.10 17.29
N THR A 118 15.08 11.34 18.38
CA THR A 118 16.07 10.34 18.81
C THR A 118 16.36 9.35 17.67
N HIS A 119 17.64 9.13 17.38
CA HIS A 119 18.08 8.26 16.30
C HIS A 119 18.28 6.81 16.78
N PHE A 120 17.76 5.84 16.05
CA PHE A 120 17.99 4.41 16.30
C PHE A 120 19.10 3.90 15.42
N ASP A 121 20.12 3.26 16.01
CA ASP A 121 21.11 2.48 15.28
C ASP A 121 21.47 1.20 16.06
N PRO A 122 21.09 -0.01 15.58
CA PRO A 122 20.45 -0.31 14.29
C PRO A 122 19.01 0.22 14.17
N VAL A 123 18.41 0.12 12.97
CA VAL A 123 16.99 0.46 12.74
C VAL A 123 16.11 -0.33 13.70
N LEU A 124 15.21 0.37 14.40
CA LEU A 124 14.22 -0.28 15.25
C LEU A 124 13.16 -0.94 14.37
N VAL A 125 12.82 -2.20 14.68
CA VAL A 125 11.76 -2.97 14.04
C VAL A 125 10.67 -3.28 15.07
N GLU A 126 9.42 -2.97 14.74
CA GLU A 126 8.25 -3.24 15.57
C GLU A 126 7.18 -3.96 14.76
N THR A 127 6.39 -4.80 15.43
CA THR A 127 5.23 -5.49 14.85
C THR A 127 3.94 -5.10 15.57
N PHE A 128 2.88 -4.86 14.81
CA PHE A 128 1.54 -4.62 15.32
C PHE A 128 0.55 -5.63 14.72
N LEU A 129 -0.45 -6.03 15.50
CA LEU A 129 -1.52 -6.94 15.12
C LEU A 129 -2.81 -6.16 14.83
#